data_AF-A0A2S9YGV0-F1
#
_entry.id   AF-A0A2S9YGV0-F1
#
_cell.length_a   1.000
_cell.length_b   1.000
_cell.length_c   1.000
_cell.angle_alpha   90.00
_cell.angle_beta   90.00
_cell.angle_gamma   90.00
#
_symmetry.space_group_name_H-M   'P 1'
#
loop_
_entity.id
_entity.type
_entity.pdbx_description
1 polymer ?
#
loop_
_entity_poly.entity_id
_entity_poly.type
_entity_poly.pdbx_seq_one_letter_code
_entity_poly.pdbx_strand_id
1 'polypeptide(L)'
;MTRPAQSAPESRITGFRRDEDGVWVAELECGHPQHIRHAPPFQLAAWVNDEAGRAAHIGTPLRCQLCRMPRLPPDAAAYKQTPEYDDATIPAGLLRSHRLRPGSWGEIVVLEGRVHYVLEDEDNLTFALRPGVPGVVAPERPHHIRLEPGARVQIQFFREPE
;
A
#
# COMPACT_ATOMS: atom_id res chain seq x y z
N MET A 1 -21.99 3.17 -14.33
CA MET A 1 -20.97 2.69 -15.28
C MET A 1 -19.72 2.40 -14.48
N THR A 2 -19.39 1.12 -14.25
CA THR A 2 -18.17 0.73 -13.53
C THR A 2 -16.98 1.06 -14.43
N ARG A 3 -16.11 2.00 -14.01
CA ARG A 3 -14.84 2.23 -14.71
C ARG A 3 -14.06 0.92 -14.68
N PRO A 4 -13.47 0.45 -15.79
CA PRO A 4 -12.65 -0.74 -15.76
C PRO A 4 -11.50 -0.52 -14.77
N ALA A 5 -11.26 -1.50 -13.90
CA ALA A 5 -10.14 -1.46 -12.98
C ALA A 5 -8.84 -1.29 -13.77
N GLN A 6 -8.03 -0.31 -13.39
CA GLN A 6 -6.72 -0.11 -14.01
C GLN A 6 -5.85 -1.33 -13.72
N SER A 7 -5.16 -1.84 -14.74
CA SER A 7 -4.20 -2.94 -14.55
C SER A 7 -3.03 -2.44 -13.69
N ALA A 8 -2.64 -3.21 -12.68
CA ALA A 8 -1.55 -2.83 -11.79
C ALA A 8 -0.22 -2.66 -12.56
N PRO A 9 0.59 -1.64 -12.25
CA PRO A 9 1.90 -1.46 -12.86
C PRO A 9 2.80 -2.69 -12.67
N GLU A 10 3.66 -2.94 -13.63
CA GLU A 10 4.64 -4.01 -13.56
C GLU A 10 5.98 -3.49 -13.04
N SER A 11 6.69 -4.33 -12.29
CA SER A 11 8.06 -4.09 -11.84
C SER A 11 8.84 -5.39 -11.94
N ARG A 12 10.11 -5.32 -12.35
CA ARG A 12 10.92 -6.54 -12.46
C ARG A 12 11.40 -7.01 -11.10
N ILE A 13 11.58 -8.32 -10.98
CA ILE A 13 12.23 -8.94 -9.82
C ILE A 13 13.74 -8.63 -9.87
N THR A 14 14.27 -8.06 -8.80
CA THR A 14 15.71 -7.80 -8.61
C THR A 14 16.37 -8.78 -7.66
N GLY A 15 15.57 -9.44 -6.81
CA GLY A 15 16.08 -10.34 -5.78
C GLY A 15 14.98 -11.11 -5.09
N PHE A 16 15.39 -11.95 -4.14
CA PHE A 16 14.49 -12.69 -3.27
C PHE A 16 15.05 -12.72 -1.86
N ARG A 17 14.18 -12.54 -0.88
CA ARG A 17 14.48 -12.76 0.53
C ARG A 17 13.39 -13.60 1.18
N ARG A 18 13.65 -14.14 2.36
CA ARG A 18 12.59 -14.69 3.22
C ARG A 18 12.17 -13.63 4.23
N ASP A 19 10.90 -13.64 4.61
CA ASP A 19 10.44 -12.92 5.80
C ASP A 19 10.59 -13.80 7.06
N GLU A 20 10.11 -13.28 8.19
CA GLU A 20 10.20 -13.92 9.51
C GLU A 20 9.44 -15.25 9.57
N ASP A 21 8.39 -15.41 8.76
CA ASP A 21 7.62 -16.64 8.62
C ASP A 21 8.24 -17.63 7.62
N GLY A 22 9.39 -17.29 7.05
CA GLY A 22 10.09 -18.10 6.05
C GLY A 22 9.44 -18.05 4.66
N VAL A 23 8.49 -17.15 4.42
CA VAL A 23 7.83 -16.99 3.12
C VAL A 23 8.75 -16.22 2.18
N TRP A 24 8.86 -16.68 0.93
CA TRP A 24 9.63 -15.97 -0.09
C TRP A 24 8.97 -14.65 -0.48
N VAL A 25 9.78 -13.60 -0.52
CA VAL A 25 9.42 -12.25 -0.94
C VAL A 25 10.30 -11.91 -2.14
N ALA A 26 9.68 -11.65 -3.29
CA ALA A 26 10.35 -11.04 -4.41
C ALA A 26 10.62 -9.56 -4.09
N GLU A 27 11.87 -9.16 -4.25
CA GLU A 27 12.29 -7.77 -4.24
C GLU A 27 12.09 -7.22 -5.64
N LEU A 28 11.38 -6.09 -5.75
CA LEU A 28 11.02 -5.49 -7.02
C LEU A 28 11.81 -4.21 -7.25
N GLU A 29 12.09 -3.86 -8.51
CA GLU A 29 12.72 -2.57 -8.88
C GLU A 29 11.98 -1.35 -8.31
N CYS A 30 10.66 -1.43 -8.15
CA CYS A 30 9.85 -0.38 -7.54
C CYS A 30 10.03 -0.24 -6.02
N GLY A 31 10.84 -1.11 -5.39
CA GLY A 31 11.10 -1.14 -3.96
C GLY A 31 10.05 -1.87 -3.11
N HIS A 32 8.89 -2.19 -3.69
CA HIS A 32 7.82 -2.88 -2.98
C HIS A 32 8.09 -4.40 -2.84
N PRO A 33 7.84 -4.99 -1.67
CA PRO A 33 7.91 -6.44 -1.50
C PRO A 33 6.68 -7.14 -2.10
N GLN A 34 6.90 -8.29 -2.74
CA GLN A 34 5.80 -9.15 -3.19
C GLN A 34 6.00 -10.60 -2.74
N HIS A 35 5.13 -11.07 -1.84
CA HIS A 35 5.15 -12.46 -1.39
C HIS A 35 4.83 -13.42 -2.54
N ILE A 36 5.69 -14.42 -2.72
CA ILE A 36 5.51 -15.52 -3.67
C ILE A 36 5.36 -16.81 -2.88
N ARG A 37 4.24 -17.50 -3.07
CA ARG A 37 3.93 -18.75 -2.37
C ARG A 37 3.72 -19.86 -3.38
N HIS A 38 4.20 -21.06 -3.06
CA HIS A 38 3.74 -22.26 -3.73
C HIS A 38 2.60 -22.85 -2.90
N ALA A 39 1.36 -22.67 -3.35
CA ALA A 39 0.15 -23.13 -2.65
C ALA A 39 -0.80 -23.81 -3.64
N PRO A 40 -0.51 -25.05 -4.09
CA PRO A 40 -1.42 -25.80 -4.94
C PRO A 40 -2.78 -26.02 -4.25
N PRO A 41 -3.91 -26.03 -5.01
CA PRO A 41 -3.99 -25.84 -6.46
C PRO A 41 -3.98 -24.36 -6.90
N PHE A 42 -4.07 -23.42 -5.97
CA PHE A 42 -4.34 -22.01 -6.26
C PHE A 42 -3.12 -21.22 -6.73
N GLN A 43 -1.90 -21.65 -6.38
CA GLN A 43 -0.66 -20.97 -6.77
C GLN A 43 0.46 -21.98 -7.07
N LEU A 44 0.70 -22.23 -8.36
CA LEU A 44 1.74 -23.15 -8.84
C LEU A 44 3.08 -22.43 -9.08
N ALA A 45 3.73 -21.97 -8.00
CA ALA A 45 5.07 -21.37 -8.06
C ALA A 45 6.18 -22.28 -7.51
N ALA A 46 6.21 -23.57 -7.89
CA ALA A 46 7.14 -24.55 -7.29
C ALA A 46 8.61 -24.13 -7.41
N TRP A 47 8.94 -23.42 -8.50
CA TRP A 47 10.27 -22.87 -8.79
C TRP A 47 10.78 -21.92 -7.69
N VAL A 48 9.91 -21.28 -6.89
CA VAL A 48 10.34 -20.35 -5.85
C VAL A 48 11.13 -21.07 -4.74
N ASN A 49 10.86 -22.35 -4.53
CA ASN A 49 11.55 -23.15 -3.51
C ASN A 49 12.92 -23.64 -3.99
N ASP A 50 13.20 -23.60 -5.29
CA ASP A 50 14.49 -23.93 -5.88
C ASP A 50 15.32 -22.68 -6.12
N GLU A 51 16.62 -22.74 -5.81
CA GLU A 51 17.51 -21.59 -5.96
C GLU A 51 17.78 -21.26 -7.43
N ALA A 52 18.03 -22.28 -8.26
CA ALA A 52 18.20 -22.07 -9.70
C ALA A 52 16.90 -21.55 -10.33
N GLY A 53 15.76 -22.06 -9.89
CA GLY A 53 14.43 -21.55 -10.23
C GLY A 53 14.26 -20.07 -9.93
N ARG A 54 14.61 -19.61 -8.72
CA ARG A 54 14.59 -18.17 -8.37
C ARG A 54 15.55 -17.36 -9.24
N ALA A 55 16.79 -17.82 -9.43
CA ALA A 55 17.77 -17.13 -10.25
C ALA A 55 17.27 -16.94 -11.70
N ALA A 56 16.61 -17.95 -12.27
CA ALA A 56 16.02 -17.87 -13.61
C ALA A 56 14.85 -16.88 -13.73
N HIS A 57 14.22 -16.49 -12.60
CA HIS A 57 13.10 -15.54 -12.58
C HIS A 57 13.53 -14.09 -12.30
N ILE A 58 14.80 -13.82 -11.98
CA ILE A 58 15.32 -12.44 -11.93
C ILE A 58 15.06 -11.74 -13.27
N GLY A 59 14.60 -10.49 -13.22
CA GLY A 59 14.21 -9.70 -14.40
C GLY A 59 12.78 -9.94 -14.90
N THR A 60 12.07 -10.95 -14.39
CA THR A 60 10.66 -11.22 -14.75
C THR A 60 9.77 -10.09 -14.23
N PRO A 61 8.88 -9.51 -15.05
CA PRO A 61 7.93 -8.51 -14.58
C PRO A 61 6.84 -9.16 -13.71
N LEU A 62 6.54 -8.52 -12.57
CA LEU A 62 5.39 -8.83 -11.74
C LEU A 62 4.50 -7.60 -11.59
N ARG A 63 3.18 -7.83 -11.61
CA ARG A 63 2.18 -6.81 -11.30
C ARG A 63 2.23 -6.44 -9.81
N CYS A 64 2.62 -5.20 -9.52
CA CYS A 64 2.73 -4.67 -8.17
C CYS A 64 1.49 -3.87 -7.80
N GLN A 65 0.63 -4.43 -6.93
CA GLN A 65 -0.57 -3.73 -6.47
C GLN A 65 -0.23 -2.48 -5.66
N LEU A 66 0.85 -2.49 -4.87
CA LEU A 66 1.30 -1.33 -4.10
C LEU A 66 1.65 -0.13 -4.99
N CYS A 67 2.12 -0.35 -6.23
CA CYS A 67 2.35 0.72 -7.20
C CYS A 67 1.08 1.42 -7.69
N ARG A 68 -0.12 0.92 -7.38
CA ARG A 68 -1.39 1.63 -7.64
C ARG A 68 -1.70 2.67 -6.57
N MET A 69 -1.06 2.58 -5.40
CA MET A 69 -1.15 3.63 -4.39
C MET A 69 -0.50 4.91 -4.94
N PRO A 70 -1.09 6.08 -4.69
CA PRO A 70 -0.41 7.35 -4.94
C PRO A 70 1.01 7.36 -4.35
N ARG A 71 1.90 8.15 -4.97
CA ARG A 71 3.22 8.43 -4.42
C ARG A 71 3.25 9.89 -4.00
N LEU A 72 3.75 10.15 -2.80
CA LEU A 72 3.91 11.52 -2.33
C LEU A 72 4.93 12.22 -3.23
N PRO A 73 4.66 13.44 -3.72
CA PRO A 73 5.66 14.20 -4.47
C PRO A 73 6.92 14.40 -3.60
N PRO A 74 8.12 14.23 -4.17
CA PRO A 74 9.37 14.28 -3.41
C PRO A 74 9.66 15.65 -2.79
N ASP A 75 9.04 16.70 -3.32
CA ASP A 75 9.13 18.10 -2.91
C ASP A 75 7.97 18.55 -2.02
N ALA A 76 6.98 17.68 -1.76
CA ALA A 76 5.85 18.01 -0.91
C ALA A 76 6.30 18.30 0.53
N ALA A 77 5.90 19.46 1.07
CA ALA A 77 6.26 19.91 2.40
C ALA A 77 5.15 19.60 3.41
N ALA A 78 5.51 18.95 4.52
CA ALA A 78 4.60 18.72 5.62
C ALA A 78 4.19 20.04 6.28
N TYR A 79 2.88 20.22 6.53
CA TYR A 79 2.37 21.44 7.16
C TYR A 79 1.44 21.19 8.35
N LYS A 80 0.93 19.96 8.51
CA LYS A 80 0.02 19.61 9.60
C LYS A 80 0.12 18.12 9.91
N GLN A 81 -0.10 17.79 11.17
CA GLN A 81 -0.27 16.42 11.64
C GLN A 81 -1.48 16.35 12.57
N THR A 82 -2.21 15.23 12.56
CA THR A 82 -3.27 14.99 13.54
C THR A 82 -2.69 14.51 14.86
N PRO A 83 -3.46 14.57 15.97
CA PRO A 83 -3.24 13.66 17.08
C PRO A 83 -3.24 12.21 16.60
N GLU A 84 -2.76 11.31 17.45
CA GLU A 84 -2.94 9.89 17.24
C GLU A 84 -4.40 9.51 17.49
N TYR A 85 -4.91 8.61 16.67
CA TYR A 85 -6.23 8.04 16.78
C TYR A 85 -6.14 6.53 16.95
N ASP A 86 -7.05 5.99 17.73
CA ASP A 86 -7.33 4.55 17.83
C ASP A 86 -8.75 4.25 17.29
N ASP A 87 -9.18 3.00 17.38
CA ASP A 87 -10.49 2.56 16.92
C ASP A 87 -11.68 3.17 17.70
N ALA A 88 -11.44 3.79 18.86
CA ALA A 88 -12.45 4.46 19.68
C ALA A 88 -12.50 5.99 19.46
N THR A 89 -11.37 6.60 19.14
CA THR A 89 -11.19 8.06 19.06
C THR A 89 -11.15 8.59 17.63
N ILE A 90 -11.01 7.71 16.63
CA ILE A 90 -10.97 8.09 15.23
C ILE A 90 -12.23 8.89 14.82
N PRO A 91 -12.07 10.09 14.21
CA PRO A 91 -13.21 10.84 13.72
C PRO A 91 -14.01 10.06 12.68
N ALA A 92 -15.33 9.94 12.87
CA ALA A 92 -16.22 9.23 11.95
C ALA A 92 -16.21 9.76 10.51
N GLY A 93 -15.67 10.96 10.27
CA GLY A 93 -15.39 11.47 8.92
C GLY A 93 -14.36 10.64 8.15
N LEU A 94 -13.30 10.16 8.82
CA LEU A 94 -12.22 9.39 8.19
C LEU A 94 -12.64 7.94 7.85
N LEU A 95 -13.68 7.43 8.54
CA LEU A 95 -14.27 6.11 8.31
C LEU A 95 -15.28 6.08 7.15
N ARG A 96 -15.56 7.23 6.53
CA ARG A 96 -16.50 7.38 5.42
C ARG A 96 -15.80 7.97 4.21
N SER A 97 -16.36 7.76 3.03
CA SER A 97 -15.87 8.35 1.78
C SER A 97 -15.67 9.85 1.93
N HIS A 98 -14.46 10.32 1.71
CA HIS A 98 -14.12 11.73 1.71
C HIS A 98 -12.94 12.01 0.76
N ARG A 99 -12.60 13.29 0.60
CA ARG A 99 -11.54 13.77 -0.29
C ARG A 99 -10.68 14.80 0.44
N LEU A 100 -9.40 14.84 0.10
CA LEU A 100 -8.56 15.98 0.42
C LEU A 100 -8.85 17.14 -0.53
N ARG A 101 -8.51 18.35 -0.10
CA ARG A 101 -8.64 19.55 -0.93
C ARG A 101 -7.61 19.51 -2.07
N PRO A 102 -7.84 20.27 -3.17
CA PRO A 102 -6.83 20.46 -4.22
C PRO A 102 -5.46 20.84 -3.64
N GLY A 103 -4.39 20.27 -4.20
CA GLY A 103 -3.00 20.51 -3.77
C GLY A 103 -2.63 19.99 -2.36
N SER A 104 -3.54 19.30 -1.67
CA SER A 104 -3.28 18.71 -0.35
C SER A 104 -3.11 17.20 -0.44
N TRP A 105 -1.96 16.72 0.01
CA TRP A 105 -1.64 15.31 0.12
C TRP A 105 -1.77 14.85 1.58
N GLY A 106 -2.05 13.57 1.76
CA GLY A 106 -2.10 12.93 3.07
C GLY A 106 -1.21 11.70 3.11
N GLU A 107 -0.59 11.44 4.25
CA GLU A 107 0.08 10.19 4.55
C GLU A 107 -0.55 9.59 5.82
N ILE A 108 -1.08 8.37 5.67
CA ILE A 108 -1.66 7.56 6.72
C ILE A 108 -0.52 6.77 7.35
N VAL A 109 -0.09 7.18 8.53
CA VAL A 109 1.00 6.56 9.29
C VAL A 109 0.41 5.63 10.34
N VAL A 110 0.61 4.33 10.18
CA VAL A 110 0.19 3.33 11.18
C VAL A 110 1.30 3.18 12.21
N LEU A 111 0.96 3.45 13.47
CA LEU A 111 1.87 3.33 14.61
C LEU A 111 1.79 1.94 15.24
N GLU A 112 0.59 1.35 15.24
CA GLU A 112 0.32 0.03 15.81
C GLU A 112 -0.83 -0.65 15.07
N GLY A 113 -0.84 -1.98 15.03
CA GLY A 113 -1.90 -2.77 14.41
C GLY A 113 -1.98 -2.60 12.89
N ARG A 114 -3.21 -2.63 12.36
CA ARG A 114 -3.47 -2.60 10.92
C ARG A 114 -4.61 -1.64 10.57
N VAL A 115 -4.40 -0.92 9.46
CA VAL A 115 -5.39 -0.02 8.88
C VAL A 115 -5.63 -0.40 7.43
N HIS A 116 -6.89 -0.49 7.02
CA HIS A 116 -7.28 -0.70 5.63
C HIS A 116 -7.55 0.65 4.98
N TYR A 117 -6.71 1.04 4.02
CA TYR A 117 -6.90 2.23 3.20
C TYR A 117 -7.62 1.85 1.91
N VAL A 118 -8.78 2.45 1.65
CA VAL A 118 -9.63 2.11 0.51
C VAL A 118 -9.71 3.27 -0.48
N LEU A 119 -9.33 3.02 -1.73
CA LEU A 119 -9.56 3.90 -2.88
C LEU A 119 -10.88 3.53 -3.54
N GLU A 120 -11.88 4.40 -3.42
CA GLU A 120 -13.24 4.10 -3.92
C GLU A 120 -13.37 4.28 -5.43
N ASP A 121 -12.46 5.04 -6.06
CA ASP A 121 -12.45 5.27 -7.51
C ASP A 121 -11.79 4.14 -8.33
N GLU A 122 -11.29 3.10 -7.66
CA GLU A 122 -10.59 1.96 -8.26
C GLU A 122 -11.17 0.60 -7.80
N ASP A 123 -12.49 0.44 -7.91
CA ASP A 123 -13.20 -0.79 -7.52
C ASP A 123 -12.94 -1.17 -6.05
N ASN A 124 -12.94 -0.16 -5.17
CA ASN A 124 -12.63 -0.30 -3.74
C ASN A 124 -11.27 -0.98 -3.48
N LEU A 125 -10.26 -0.66 -4.30
CA LEU A 125 -8.90 -1.13 -4.09
C LEU A 125 -8.46 -0.83 -2.66
N THR A 126 -8.12 -1.88 -1.93
CA THR A 126 -7.82 -1.81 -0.50
C THR A 126 -6.36 -2.16 -0.26
N PHE A 127 -5.66 -1.29 0.49
CA PHE A 127 -4.30 -1.51 0.96
C PHE A 127 -4.30 -1.79 2.45
N ALA A 128 -3.63 -2.88 2.85
CA ALA A 128 -3.37 -3.19 4.25
C ALA A 128 -2.09 -2.48 4.72
N LEU A 129 -2.29 -1.39 5.46
CA LEU A 129 -1.23 -0.58 6.07
C LEU A 129 -0.85 -1.15 7.44
N ARG A 130 0.42 -1.01 7.80
CA ARG A 130 1.02 -1.48 9.07
C ARG A 130 2.22 -0.60 9.41
N PRO A 131 2.82 -0.71 10.61
CA PRO A 131 4.04 0.04 10.91
C PRO A 131 5.11 -0.15 9.84
N GLY A 132 5.67 0.97 9.35
CA GLY A 132 6.64 1.00 8.24
C GLY A 132 6.06 0.90 6.82
N VAL A 133 4.73 0.76 6.67
CA VAL A 133 4.03 0.76 5.37
C VAL A 133 2.94 1.82 5.38
N PRO A 134 3.28 3.10 5.09
CA PRO A 134 2.31 4.18 5.09
C PRO A 134 1.37 4.11 3.88
N GLY A 135 0.22 4.76 4.00
CA GLY A 135 -0.73 4.94 2.90
C GLY A 135 -0.70 6.38 2.39
N VAL A 136 -0.38 6.61 1.12
CA VAL A 136 -0.43 7.96 0.54
C VAL A 136 -1.77 8.22 -0.11
N VAL A 137 -2.34 9.37 0.23
CA VAL A 137 -3.60 9.90 -0.27
C VAL A 137 -3.34 11.09 -1.18
N ALA A 138 -3.74 10.99 -2.44
CA ALA A 138 -3.64 12.09 -3.39
C ALA A 138 -4.75 13.14 -3.19
N PRO A 139 -4.53 14.39 -3.64
CA PRO A 139 -5.56 15.42 -3.68
C PRO A 139 -6.82 14.93 -4.40
N GLU A 140 -7.97 15.32 -3.87
CA GLU A 140 -9.27 15.13 -4.50
C GLU A 140 -9.69 13.68 -4.78
N ARG A 141 -8.91 12.65 -4.45
CA ARG A 141 -9.29 11.25 -4.65
C ARG A 141 -10.22 10.76 -3.54
N PRO A 142 -11.34 10.08 -3.87
CA PRO A 142 -12.29 9.58 -2.88
C PRO A 142 -11.72 8.36 -2.17
N HIS A 143 -11.72 8.40 -0.85
CA HIS A 143 -11.18 7.34 -0.03
C HIS A 143 -11.77 7.33 1.38
N HIS A 144 -11.49 6.26 2.10
CA HIS A 144 -11.68 6.16 3.54
C HIS A 144 -10.69 5.17 4.13
N ILE A 145 -10.64 5.13 5.47
CA ILE A 145 -9.88 4.13 6.21
C ILE A 145 -10.79 3.29 7.09
N ARG A 146 -10.35 2.07 7.40
CA ARG A 146 -10.94 1.23 8.44
C ARG A 146 -9.83 0.77 9.37
N LEU A 147 -10.01 0.93 10.68
CA LEU A 147 -9.06 0.46 11.67
C LEU A 147 -9.47 -0.95 12.10
N GLU A 148 -8.50 -1.85 12.24
CA GLU A 148 -8.72 -3.08 13.01
C GLU A 148 -8.66 -2.75 14.52
N PRO A 149 -9.31 -3.55 15.40
CA PRO A 149 -9.23 -3.33 16.84
C PRO A 149 -7.78 -3.26 17.34
N GLY A 150 -7.48 -2.25 18.16
CA GLY A 150 -6.12 -2.02 18.68
C GLY A 150 -5.16 -1.35 17.70
N ALA A 151 -5.62 -0.91 16.53
CA ALA A 151 -4.80 -0.11 15.62
C ALA A 151 -4.63 1.32 16.13
N ARG A 152 -3.43 1.89 15.95
CA ARG A 152 -3.13 3.31 16.18
C ARG A 152 -2.63 3.95 14.91
N VAL A 153 -3.17 5.12 14.59
CA VAL A 153 -2.90 5.80 13.32
C VAL A 153 -2.77 7.30 13.52
N GLN A 154 -1.98 7.93 12.67
CA GLN A 154 -1.82 9.37 12.58
C GLN A 154 -1.83 9.79 11.11
N ILE A 155 -2.39 10.96 10.82
CA ILE A 155 -2.40 11.50 9.45
C ILE A 155 -1.47 12.71 9.39
N GLN A 156 -0.46 12.64 8.52
CA GLN A 156 0.38 13.77 8.15
C GLN A 156 -0.13 14.38 6.85
N PHE A 157 -0.17 15.71 6.78
CA PHE A 157 -0.63 16.43 5.60
C PHE A 157 0.51 17.24 4.99
N PHE A 158 0.55 17.21 3.66
CA PHE A 158 1.58 17.86 2.86
C PHE A 158 0.95 18.75 1.79
N ARG A 159 1.69 19.75 1.36
CA ARG A 159 1.38 20.56 0.18
C ARG A 159 2.53 20.46 -0.80
N GLU A 160 2.20 20.44 -2.08
CA GLU A 160 3.19 20.75 -3.11
C GLU A 160 3.66 22.21 -2.92
N PRO A 161 4.95 22.49 -3.16
CA PRO A 161 5.43 23.86 -3.22
C PRO A 161 4.74 24.60 -4.38
N GLU A 162 4.51 25.91 -4.19
CA GLU A 162 3.94 26.80 -5.23
C GLU A 162 4.88 26.99 -6.43
#